data_AF-A0A7W7PTY1-F1
#
_entry.id   AF-A0A7W7PTY1-F1
#
_cell.length_a   1.000
_cell.length_b   1.000
_cell.length_c   1.000
_cell.angle_alpha   90.00
_cell.angle_beta   90.00
_cell.angle_gamma   90.00
#
_symmetry.space_group_name_H-M   'P 1'
#
loop_
_entity.id
_entity.type
_entity.pdbx_description
1 polymer ?
#
loop_
_entity_poly.entity_id
_entity_poly.type
_entity_poly.pdbx_seq_one_letter_code
_entity_poly.pdbx_strand_id
1 'polypeptide(L)'
;MLRRLQELDPAVRADVLRVLDRVVRGLPAHWRRRKGVPQLMVFLDGPENVRMERTTFRELSEHGYLDEFSRWAAGVPAAKAKEHGCAALVYGDRVHARIFQVGPFGSAWHLPDVRVDVCTAHRDLRLCQTFSLDFEVEGRFFPRLVFKEWVHDAIARARQD
;
A
#
# COMPACT_ATOMS: atom_id res chain seq x y z
N MET A 1 0.15 -6.66 -12.49
CA MET A 1 0.94 -6.96 -11.27
C MET A 1 2.05 -7.96 -11.56
N LEU A 2 1.73 -9.22 -11.90
CA LEU A 2 2.71 -10.31 -12.10
C LEU A 2 3.91 -9.92 -12.99
N ARG A 3 3.66 -9.42 -14.21
CA ARG A 3 4.74 -8.99 -15.12
C ARG A 3 5.71 -7.97 -14.51
N ARG A 4 5.19 -6.96 -13.80
CA ARG A 4 6.03 -5.96 -13.12
C ARG A 4 6.88 -6.57 -12.02
N LEU A 5 6.38 -7.60 -11.32
CA LEU A 5 7.15 -8.32 -10.31
C LEU A 5 8.25 -9.16 -10.97
N GLN A 6 7.93 -9.86 -12.05
CA GLN A 6 8.89 -10.69 -12.80
C GLN A 6 10.02 -9.88 -13.44
N GLU A 7 9.76 -8.62 -13.82
CA GLU A 7 10.76 -7.69 -14.37
C GLU A 7 11.76 -7.16 -13.31
N LEU A 8 11.52 -7.40 -12.01
CA LEU A 8 12.44 -7.02 -10.94
C LEU A 8 13.60 -8.00 -10.83
N ASP A 9 14.76 -7.47 -10.42
CA ASP A 9 15.87 -8.29 -9.95
C ASP A 9 15.39 -9.29 -8.87
N PRO A 10 15.84 -10.56 -8.87
CA PRO A 10 15.33 -11.58 -7.95
C PRO A 10 15.41 -11.21 -6.47
N ALA A 11 16.47 -10.52 -6.02
CA ALA A 11 16.61 -10.12 -4.63
C ALA A 11 15.59 -9.01 -4.28
N VAL A 12 15.48 -8.02 -5.16
CA VAL A 12 14.48 -6.94 -5.03
C VAL A 12 13.05 -7.50 -5.06
N ARG A 13 12.80 -8.45 -5.95
CA ARG A 13 11.51 -9.13 -6.09
C ARG A 13 11.12 -9.84 -4.80
N ALA A 14 12.04 -10.56 -4.17
CA ALA A 14 11.79 -11.26 -2.91
C ALA A 14 11.34 -10.28 -1.81
N ASP A 15 12.04 -9.15 -1.66
CA ASP A 15 11.73 -8.13 -0.66
C ASP A 15 10.40 -7.41 -0.93
N VAL A 16 10.14 -7.06 -2.19
CA VAL A 16 8.86 -6.49 -2.61
C VAL A 16 7.70 -7.47 -2.36
N LEU A 17 7.90 -8.76 -2.63
CA LEU A 17 6.90 -9.80 -2.37
C LEU A 17 6.60 -9.96 -0.88
N ARG A 18 7.62 -9.87 -0.01
CA ARG A 18 7.43 -9.88 1.46
C ARG A 18 6.59 -8.70 1.92
N VAL A 19 6.84 -7.50 1.38
CA VAL A 19 6.02 -6.31 1.63
C VAL A 19 4.59 -6.51 1.17
N LEU A 20 4.37 -6.98 -0.07
CA LEU A 20 3.04 -7.23 -0.62
C LEU A 20 2.27 -8.28 0.19
N ASP A 21 2.93 -9.36 0.62
CA ASP A 21 2.35 -10.38 1.48
C ASP A 21 1.88 -9.80 2.81
N ARG A 22 2.71 -8.93 3.40
CA ARG A 22 2.35 -8.26 4.65
C ARG A 22 1.14 -7.34 4.45
N VAL A 23 1.05 -6.65 3.32
CA VAL A 23 -0.14 -5.85 2.95
C VAL A 23 -1.37 -6.73 2.85
N VAL A 24 -1.32 -7.81 2.07
CA VAL A 24 -2.47 -8.69 1.82
C VAL A 24 -2.98 -9.33 3.12
N ARG A 25 -2.07 -9.75 4.02
CA ARG A 25 -2.44 -10.36 5.31
C ARG A 25 -2.86 -9.33 6.36
N GLY A 26 -2.23 -8.15 6.37
CA GLY A 26 -2.39 -7.15 7.42
C GLY A 26 -3.54 -6.17 7.17
N LEU A 27 -3.73 -5.73 5.93
CA LEU A 27 -4.68 -4.66 5.59
C LEU A 27 -6.11 -4.90 6.10
N PRO A 28 -6.70 -6.11 6.03
CA PRO A 28 -8.04 -6.36 6.53
C PRO A 28 -8.25 -5.94 7.99
N ALA A 29 -7.22 -6.06 8.84
CA ALA A 29 -7.30 -5.65 10.25
C ALA A 29 -7.31 -4.12 10.44
N HIS A 30 -6.70 -3.38 9.51
CA HIS A 30 -6.57 -1.92 9.57
C HIS A 30 -7.70 -1.18 8.86
N TRP A 31 -8.41 -1.84 7.94
CA TRP A 31 -9.50 -1.29 7.16
C TRP A 31 -10.78 -1.09 7.98
N ARG A 32 -11.59 -0.10 7.62
CA ARG A 32 -12.94 0.11 8.18
C ARG A 32 -13.89 0.59 7.08
N ARG A 33 -15.07 -0.04 6.95
CA ARG A 33 -16.08 0.29 5.91
C ARG A 33 -16.32 1.78 5.67
N ARG A 34 -16.47 2.58 6.73
CA ARG A 34 -16.72 4.03 6.62
C ARG A 34 -15.45 4.87 6.48
N LYS A 35 -14.31 4.40 7.01
CA LYS A 35 -13.06 5.17 7.00
C LYS A 35 -12.14 4.82 5.82
N GLY A 36 -12.43 3.73 5.13
CA GLY A 36 -11.59 3.16 4.08
C GLY A 36 -10.29 2.56 4.62
N VAL A 37 -9.32 2.49 3.72
CA VAL A 37 -7.93 2.14 3.96
C VAL A 37 -7.22 3.35 4.58
N PRO A 38 -6.67 3.22 5.80
CA PRO A 38 -5.78 4.24 6.36
C PRO A 38 -4.46 4.26 5.58
N GLN A 39 -3.69 5.35 5.69
CA GLN A 39 -2.30 5.35 5.23
C GLN A 39 -1.48 4.42 6.11
N LEU A 40 -0.79 3.46 5.50
CA LEU A 40 0.08 2.52 6.22
C LEU A 40 1.47 2.58 5.62
N MET A 41 2.48 2.64 6.49
CA MET A 41 3.86 2.34 6.13
C MET A 41 4.12 0.87 6.37
N VAL A 42 4.77 0.23 5.40
CA VAL A 42 5.24 -1.16 5.50
C VAL A 42 6.72 -1.16 5.18
N PHE A 43 7.55 -1.80 6.00
CA PHE A 43 8.99 -1.85 5.76
C PHE A 43 9.61 -3.11 6.35
N LEU A 44 10.76 -3.50 5.83
CA LEU A 44 11.52 -4.63 6.36
C LEU A 44 12.22 -4.20 7.66
N ASP A 45 12.17 -5.07 8.65
CA ASP A 45 12.80 -4.87 9.95
C ASP A 45 13.77 -6.03 10.22
N GLY A 46 14.69 -6.22 9.26
CA GLY A 46 15.61 -7.34 9.21
C GLY A 46 15.19 -8.49 8.28
N PRO A 47 15.96 -9.59 8.26
CA PRO A 47 15.82 -10.67 7.28
C PRO A 47 14.47 -11.37 7.32
N GLU A 48 13.83 -11.43 8.49
CA GLU A 48 12.60 -12.21 8.70
C GLU A 48 11.37 -11.33 9.00
N ASN A 49 11.56 -10.08 9.42
CA ASN A 49 10.46 -9.26 9.93
C ASN A 49 9.97 -8.23 8.91
N VAL A 50 8.65 -8.10 8.78
CA VAL A 50 8.01 -7.04 7.99
C VAL A 50 7.02 -6.30 8.87
N ARG A 51 7.36 -5.06 9.20
CA ARG A 51 6.53 -4.20 10.05
C ARG A 51 5.53 -3.44 9.20
N MET A 52 4.33 -3.30 9.75
CA MET A 52 3.26 -2.47 9.19
C MET A 52 2.76 -1.55 10.29
N GLU A 53 2.73 -0.26 10.02
CA GLU A 53 2.26 0.75 10.97
C GLU A 53 1.42 1.81 10.29
N ARG A 54 0.54 2.44 11.06
CA ARG A 54 -0.21 3.59 10.57
C ARG A 54 0.70 4.79 10.48
N THR A 55 0.53 5.56 9.41
CA THR A 55 1.13 6.88 9.29
C THR A 55 0.04 7.95 9.15
N THR A 56 0.36 9.16 9.55
CA THR A 56 -0.53 10.32 9.53
C THR A 56 -0.12 11.28 8.44
N PHE A 57 -1.05 12.12 7.98
CA PHE A 57 -0.70 13.20 7.03
C PHE A 57 0.34 14.17 7.58
N ARG A 58 0.39 14.35 8.91
CA ARG A 58 1.42 15.16 9.56
C ARG A 58 2.80 14.58 9.32
N GLU A 59 2.98 13.27 9.54
CA GLU A 59 4.25 12.59 9.28
C GLU A 59 4.60 12.60 7.79
N LEU A 60 3.63 12.38 6.90
CA LEU A 60 3.86 12.47 5.46
C LEU A 60 4.28 13.88 5.02
N SER A 61 3.74 14.93 5.64
CA SER A 61 4.04 16.32 5.30
C SER A 61 5.48 16.75 5.64
N GLU A 62 6.20 15.97 6.44
CA GLU A 62 7.65 16.17 6.65
C GLU A 62 8.45 15.93 5.36
N HIS A 63 7.83 15.31 4.36
CA HIS A 63 8.41 15.02 3.05
C HIS A 63 7.85 15.88 1.90
N GLY A 64 7.08 16.94 2.19
CA GLY A 64 6.55 17.88 1.18
C GLY A 64 5.16 18.42 1.51
N TYR A 65 4.57 19.22 0.62
CA TYR A 65 3.27 19.85 0.86
C TYR A 65 2.05 18.96 0.54
N LEU A 66 0.88 19.34 1.10
CA LEU A 66 -0.35 18.52 1.13
C LEU A 66 -1.02 18.30 -0.24
N ASP A 67 -0.78 19.22 -1.18
CA ASP A 67 -1.16 19.14 -2.58
C ASP A 67 -0.30 18.17 -3.41
N GLU A 68 0.78 17.65 -2.82
CA GLU A 68 1.78 16.83 -3.49
C GLU A 68 1.77 15.37 -3.03
N PHE A 69 0.59 14.79 -2.77
CA PHE A 69 0.48 13.39 -2.31
C PHE A 69 1.25 12.39 -3.18
N SER A 70 1.35 12.64 -4.50
CA SER A 70 2.18 11.83 -5.40
C SER A 70 3.68 11.89 -5.06
N ARG A 71 4.18 13.03 -4.58
CA ARG A 71 5.55 13.16 -4.07
C ARG A 71 5.74 12.44 -2.76
N TRP A 72 4.77 12.47 -1.85
CA TRP A 72 4.83 11.66 -0.63
C TRP A 72 4.84 10.16 -0.94
N ALA A 73 3.98 9.73 -1.86
CA ALA A 73 3.84 8.34 -2.27
C ALA A 73 5.15 7.76 -2.81
N ALA A 74 6.01 8.57 -3.45
CA ALA A 74 7.34 8.15 -3.87
C ALA A 74 8.43 8.43 -2.82
N GLY A 75 8.43 9.64 -2.25
CA GLY A 75 9.51 10.15 -1.40
C GLY A 75 9.57 9.49 -0.03
N VAL A 76 8.43 9.22 0.60
CA VAL A 76 8.38 8.61 1.95
C VAL A 76 8.86 7.16 1.91
N PRO A 77 8.38 6.28 1.02
CA PRO A 77 8.94 4.94 0.87
C PRO A 77 10.42 4.96 0.49
N ALA A 78 10.84 5.85 -0.40
CA ALA A 78 12.25 5.94 -0.79
C ALA A 78 13.16 6.33 0.38
N ALA A 79 12.72 7.26 1.25
CA ALA A 79 13.45 7.60 2.46
C ALA A 79 13.56 6.39 3.41
N LYS A 80 12.44 5.69 3.64
CA LYS A 80 12.43 4.51 4.51
C LYS A 80 13.20 3.31 3.93
N ALA A 81 13.21 3.13 2.63
CA ALA A 81 13.98 2.07 1.99
C ALA A 81 15.50 2.25 2.16
N LYS A 82 16.01 3.48 2.35
CA LYS A 82 17.43 3.69 2.69
C LYS A 82 17.80 3.11 4.05
N GLU A 83 16.88 3.17 5.01
CA GLU A 83 17.06 2.64 6.38
C GLU A 83 16.77 1.13 6.44
N HIS A 84 15.73 0.70 5.73
CA HIS A 84 15.11 -0.62 5.90
C HIS A 84 15.33 -1.58 4.72
N GLY A 85 16.03 -1.16 3.67
CA GLY A 85 16.21 -1.94 2.43
C GLY A 85 15.02 -1.88 1.49
N CYS A 86 13.82 -2.20 1.99
CA CYS A 86 12.56 -2.06 1.25
C CYS A 86 11.47 -1.47 2.14
N ALA A 87 10.68 -0.57 1.56
CA ALA A 87 9.55 0.06 2.22
C ALA A 87 8.42 0.35 1.23
N ALA A 88 7.21 0.54 1.74
CA ALA A 88 6.06 0.91 0.95
C ALA A 88 5.09 1.80 1.70
N LEU A 89 4.45 2.70 0.95
CA LEU A 89 3.28 3.44 1.39
C LEU A 89 2.03 2.78 0.78
N VAL A 90 1.06 2.49 1.63
CA VAL A 90 -0.20 1.85 1.28
C VAL A 90 -1.32 2.86 1.47
N TYR A 91 -2.14 3.05 0.44
CA TYR A 91 -3.28 3.98 0.49
C TYR A 91 -4.43 3.53 -0.41
N GLY A 92 -5.66 3.83 0.00
CA GLY A 92 -6.85 3.54 -0.80
C GLY A 92 -7.00 4.46 -2.00
N ASP A 93 -7.70 3.99 -3.04
CA ASP A 93 -7.97 4.73 -4.28
C ASP A 93 -8.72 6.06 -4.05
N ARG A 94 -9.43 6.21 -2.92
CA ARG A 94 -10.14 7.44 -2.54
C ARG A 94 -9.31 8.37 -1.65
N VAL A 95 -8.00 8.16 -1.49
CA VAL A 95 -7.16 8.96 -0.56
C VAL A 95 -7.25 10.46 -0.84
N HIS A 96 -7.19 10.89 -2.10
CA HIS A 96 -7.31 12.30 -2.46
C HIS A 96 -8.68 12.87 -2.08
N ALA A 97 -9.75 12.13 -2.37
CA ALA A 97 -11.09 12.56 -1.97
C ALA A 97 -11.18 12.74 -0.44
N ARG A 98 -10.54 11.87 0.36
CA ARG A 98 -10.51 12.00 1.83
C ARG A 98 -9.68 13.18 2.31
N ILE A 99 -8.53 13.42 1.69
CA ILE A 99 -7.67 14.57 1.98
C ILE A 99 -8.43 15.87 1.72
N PHE A 100 -9.03 15.99 0.54
CA PHE A 100 -9.73 17.21 0.10
C PHE A 100 -11.20 17.25 0.50
N GLN A 101 -11.66 16.29 1.30
CA GLN A 101 -13.06 16.20 1.75
C GLN A 101 -14.07 16.26 0.57
N VAL A 102 -13.78 15.60 -0.55
CA VAL A 102 -14.61 15.64 -1.76
C VAL A 102 -15.72 14.57 -1.68
N GLY A 103 -16.98 15.01 -1.60
CA GLY A 103 -18.19 14.18 -1.63
C GLY A 103 -19.46 14.98 -1.31
N PRO A 104 -20.67 14.36 -1.27
CA PRO A 104 -21.88 15.05 -0.84
C PRO A 104 -21.63 15.67 0.54
N PHE A 105 -21.96 16.95 0.72
CA PHE A 105 -21.67 17.69 1.97
C PHE A 105 -20.20 17.72 2.38
N GLY A 106 -19.26 17.65 1.43
CA GLY A 106 -17.83 17.68 1.74
C GLY A 106 -17.34 16.39 2.41
N SER A 107 -17.88 15.22 2.04
CA SER A 107 -17.53 13.97 2.72
C SER A 107 -17.21 12.82 1.77
N ALA A 108 -15.93 12.50 1.65
CA ALA A 108 -15.44 11.28 0.97
C ALA A 108 -15.70 9.98 1.77
N TRP A 109 -16.43 10.08 2.88
CA TRP A 109 -16.77 8.99 3.80
C TRP A 109 -17.85 8.04 3.26
N HIS A 110 -18.50 8.41 2.15
CA HIS A 110 -19.69 7.71 1.64
C HIS A 110 -19.39 6.54 0.72
N LEU A 111 -18.22 6.50 0.08
CA LEU A 111 -17.84 5.42 -0.83
C LEU A 111 -16.65 4.64 -0.26
N PRO A 112 -16.77 3.31 -0.11
CA PRO A 112 -15.64 2.49 0.31
C PRO A 112 -14.56 2.56 -0.78
N ASP A 113 -13.31 2.40 -0.35
CA ASP A 113 -12.24 2.04 -1.30
C ASP A 113 -12.61 0.71 -1.96
N VAL A 114 -12.21 0.56 -3.23
CA VAL A 114 -12.33 -0.70 -3.98
C VAL A 114 -10.96 -1.26 -4.36
N ARG A 115 -9.93 -0.45 -4.14
CA ARG A 115 -8.55 -0.77 -4.49
C ARG A 115 -7.61 -0.10 -3.51
N VAL A 116 -6.49 -0.75 -3.27
CA VAL A 116 -5.36 -0.18 -2.54
C VAL A 116 -4.16 -0.09 -3.47
N ASP A 117 -3.50 1.05 -3.45
CA ASP A 117 -2.23 1.25 -4.15
C ASP A 117 -1.10 1.09 -3.13
N VAL A 118 -0.14 0.24 -3.47
CA VAL A 118 1.07 -0.05 -2.70
C VAL A 118 2.25 0.51 -3.47
N CYS A 119 2.73 1.67 -3.08
CA CYS A 119 3.91 2.29 -3.67
C CYS A 119 5.16 1.81 -2.93
N THR A 120 5.90 0.89 -3.54
CA THR A 120 7.10 0.27 -2.99
C THR A 120 8.35 1.00 -3.47
N ALA A 121 9.33 1.11 -2.58
CA ALA A 121 10.69 1.53 -2.88
C ALA A 121 11.66 0.48 -2.35
N HIS A 122 12.74 0.29 -3.08
CA HIS A 122 13.85 -0.57 -2.69
C HIS A 122 15.13 0.23 -2.79
N ARG A 123 16.09 0.00 -1.90
CA ARG A 123 17.36 0.72 -1.86
C ARG A 123 18.16 0.62 -3.18
N ASP A 124 17.98 -0.49 -3.89
CA ASP A 124 18.65 -0.80 -5.16
C ASP A 124 17.81 -0.44 -6.40
N LEU A 125 16.61 0.12 -6.22
CA LEU A 125 15.78 0.61 -7.32
C LEU A 125 15.89 2.12 -7.46
N ARG A 126 16.04 2.59 -8.70
CA ARG A 126 16.03 4.03 -9.03
C ARG A 126 14.64 4.65 -8.92
N LEU A 127 13.59 3.86 -9.19
CA LEU A 127 12.21 4.31 -9.23
C LEU A 127 11.33 3.43 -8.36
N CYS A 128 10.37 4.07 -7.69
CA CYS A 128 9.33 3.36 -6.95
C CYS A 128 8.45 2.53 -7.89
N GLN A 129 7.95 1.40 -7.40
CA GLN A 129 7.01 0.55 -8.11
C GLN A 129 5.66 0.63 -7.43
N THR A 130 4.60 0.92 -8.20
CA THR A 130 3.24 0.92 -7.66
C THR A 130 2.51 -0.34 -8.09
N PHE A 131 1.94 -1.05 -7.10
CA PHE A 131 1.08 -2.19 -7.29
C PHE A 131 -0.32 -1.87 -6.78
N SER A 132 -1.31 -2.01 -7.66
CA SER A 132 -2.71 -1.84 -7.32
C SER A 132 -3.33 -3.20 -7.00
N LEU A 133 -3.88 -3.34 -5.80
CA LEU A 133 -4.52 -4.56 -5.31
C LEU A 133 -6.01 -4.32 -5.17
N ASP A 134 -6.79 -5.02 -5.99
CA ASP A 134 -8.24 -4.94 -5.91
C ASP A 134 -8.77 -5.81 -4.76
N PHE A 135 -9.82 -5.33 -4.12
CA PHE A 135 -10.52 -6.08 -3.09
C PHE A 135 -12.02 -5.83 -3.17
N GLU A 136 -12.76 -6.68 -2.49
CA GLU A 136 -14.20 -6.59 -2.31
C GLU A 136 -14.53 -6.47 -0.83
N VAL A 137 -15.75 -6.03 -0.55
CA VAL A 137 -16.29 -5.97 0.80
C VAL A 137 -17.35 -7.05 0.95
N GLU A 138 -17.03 -8.07 1.75
CA GLU A 138 -17.98 -9.14 2.07
C GLU A 138 -18.63 -8.90 3.42
N GLY A 139 -19.85 -9.40 3.59
CA GLY A 139 -20.57 -9.36 4.86
C GLY A 139 -21.40 -8.08 5.05
N ARG A 140 -22.69 -8.26 5.38
CA ARG A 140 -23.64 -7.15 5.57
C ARG A 140 -23.47 -6.46 6.92
N PHE A 141 -23.44 -7.25 8.00
CA PHE A 141 -23.40 -6.78 9.39
C PHE A 141 -21.97 -6.63 9.93
N PHE A 142 -21.08 -7.55 9.51
CA PHE A 142 -19.65 -7.52 9.84
C PHE A 142 -18.85 -7.43 8.55
N PRO A 143 -18.76 -6.23 7.94
CA PRO A 143 -18.08 -6.06 6.68
C PRO A 143 -16.58 -6.33 6.83
N ARG A 144 -16.02 -7.13 5.92
CA ARG A 144 -14.60 -7.45 5.84
C ARG A 144 -14.07 -7.13 4.44
N LEU A 145 -12.82 -6.67 4.39
CA LEU A 145 -12.07 -6.52 3.15
C LEU A 145 -11.51 -7.88 2.74
N VAL A 146 -11.76 -8.30 1.50
CA VAL A 146 -11.25 -9.55 0.92
C VAL A 146 -10.58 -9.24 -0.41
N PHE A 147 -9.29 -9.55 -0.54
CA PHE A 147 -8.60 -9.37 -1.81
C PHE A 147 -9.13 -10.34 -2.86
N LYS A 148 -9.18 -9.88 -4.11
CA LYS A 148 -9.55 -10.77 -5.22
C LYS A 148 -8.51 -11.88 -5.38
N GLU A 149 -8.97 -13.08 -5.77
CA GLU A 149 -8.13 -14.28 -5.90
C GLU A 149 -6.88 -14.05 -6.76
N TRP A 150 -7.02 -13.32 -7.88
CA TRP A 150 -5.92 -13.01 -8.77
C TRP A 150 -4.75 -12.27 -8.09
N VAL A 151 -5.00 -11.53 -7.00
CA VAL A 151 -3.95 -10.86 -6.21
C VAL A 151 -3.05 -11.91 -5.56
N HIS A 152 -3.64 -12.93 -4.93
CA HIS A 152 -2.92 -14.03 -4.32
C HIS A 152 -2.17 -14.85 -5.39
N ASP A 153 -2.83 -15.15 -6.51
CA ASP A 153 -2.22 -15.89 -7.61
C ASP A 153 -1.00 -15.20 -8.20
N ALA A 154 -1.09 -13.88 -8.43
CA ALA A 154 0.02 -13.13 -9.00
C ALA A 154 1.19 -12.99 -8.01
N ILE A 155 0.94 -12.93 -6.70
CA ILE A 155 2.01 -12.97 -5.68
C ILE A 155 2.64 -14.36 -5.62
N ALA A 156 1.85 -15.43 -5.67
CA ALA A 156 2.33 -16.80 -5.63
C ALA A 156 3.18 -17.14 -6.87
N ARG A 157 2.70 -16.80 -8.07
CA ARG A 157 3.42 -17.03 -9.33
C ARG A 157 4.74 -16.26 -9.38
N ALA A 158 4.75 -15.01 -8.92
CA ALA A 158 5.97 -14.19 -8.89
C ALA A 158 7.09 -14.74 -7.98
N ARG A 159 6.80 -15.72 -7.10
CA ARG A 159 7.82 -16.43 -6.30
C ARG A 159 8.43 -17.63 -7.00
N GLN A 160 7.73 -18.19 -7.98
CA GLN A 160 8.10 -19.44 -8.63
C GLN A 160 9.05 -19.21 -9.82
N ASP A 161 9.01 -18.01 -10.39
CA ASP A 161 9.97 -17.49 -11.36
C ASP A 161 11.17 -16.84 -10.67
#